data_AF-A0A960UCI4-F1
#
_entry.id   AF-A0A960UCI4-F1
#
_cell.length_a   1.000
_cell.length_b   1.000
_cell.length_c   1.000
_cell.angle_alpha   90.00
_cell.angle_beta   90.00
_cell.angle_gamma   90.00
#
_symmetry.space_group_name_H-M   'P 1'
#
loop_
_entity.id
_entity.type
_entity.pdbx_description
1 polymer ?
#
loop_
_entity_poly.entity_id
_entity_poly.type
_entity_poly.pdbx_seq_one_letter_code
_entity_poly.pdbx_strand_id
1 'polypeptide(L)'
;MQCLEIKPLDPVFFRNSAPFTMGDETTAQEMFPPNPSVIYGAIRASFFNEGNISLAEIRKKTEKLKIESIYYKKGNKAGFLIPLPADICKIK
;
A
#
# COMPACT_ATOMS: atom_id res chain seq x y z
N MET A 1 10.56 14.99 -9.75
CA MET A 1 10.32 13.65 -9.17
C MET A 1 10.13 13.84 -7.67
N GLN A 2 8.98 13.46 -7.12
CA GLN A 2 8.65 13.70 -5.71
C GLN A 2 8.49 12.34 -5.01
N CYS A 3 9.15 12.18 -3.86
CA CYS A 3 9.05 10.97 -3.05
C CYS A 3 8.15 11.26 -1.84
N LEU A 4 7.22 10.34 -1.57
CA LEU A 4 6.37 10.38 -0.40
C LEU A 4 6.83 9.29 0.57
N GLU A 5 7.32 9.69 1.75
CA GLU A 5 7.67 8.76 2.82
C GLU A 5 6.45 8.52 3.71
N ILE A 6 6.01 7.26 3.80
CA ILE A 6 4.91 6.84 4.66
C ILE A 6 5.51 6.07 5.84
N LYS A 7 5.33 6.60 7.05
CA LYS A 7 5.80 5.97 8.29
C LYS A 7 4.60 5.46 9.09
N PRO A 8 4.46 4.14 9.29
CA PRO A 8 3.43 3.62 10.17
C PRO A 8 3.71 4.02 11.62
N LEU A 9 2.68 4.46 12.34
CA LEU A 9 2.77 4.73 13.78
C LEU A 9 2.71 3.44 14.60
N ASP A 10 1.90 2.48 14.14
CA ASP A 10 1.65 1.17 14.74
C ASP A 10 1.77 0.06 13.69
N PRO A 11 1.79 -1.23 14.07
CA PRO A 11 1.70 -2.33 13.11
C PRO A 11 0.48 -2.18 12.19
N VAL A 12 0.72 -2.28 10.88
CA VAL A 12 -0.33 -2.15 9.86
C VAL A 12 -0.65 -3.52 9.32
N PHE A 13 -1.95 -3.81 9.17
CA PHE A 13 -2.41 -5.08 8.63
C PHE A 13 -2.85 -4.94 7.16
N PHE A 14 -2.21 -5.69 6.28
CA PHE A 14 -2.58 -5.77 4.86
C PHE A 14 -3.25 -7.11 4.56
N ARG A 15 -4.59 -7.12 4.51
CA ARG A 15 -5.36 -8.34 4.26
C ARG A 15 -5.11 -8.89 2.85
N ASN A 16 -5.03 -10.20 2.72
CA ASN A 16 -5.09 -10.87 1.43
C ASN A 16 -6.53 -10.86 0.84
N SER A 17 -6.71 -11.48 -0.32
CA SER A 17 -8.01 -11.59 -1.00
C SER A 17 -8.94 -12.68 -0.46
N ALA A 18 -8.56 -13.37 0.63
CA ALA A 18 -9.41 -14.40 1.22
C ALA A 18 -10.65 -13.77 1.87
N PRO A 19 -11.78 -14.51 1.94
CA PRO A 19 -12.93 -14.09 2.73
C PRO A 19 -12.49 -13.79 4.16
N PHE A 20 -13.08 -12.76 4.77
CA PHE A 20 -12.84 -12.50 6.19
C PHE A 20 -14.14 -11.94 6.74
N THR A 21 -15.00 -12.86 7.14
CA THR A 21 -16.33 -12.57 7.68
C THR A 21 -16.34 -12.91 9.15
N MET A 22 -16.86 -11.99 9.96
CA MET A 22 -16.98 -12.18 11.39
C MET A 22 -17.82 -13.44 11.68
N GLY A 23 -17.24 -14.41 12.41
CA GLY A 23 -17.92 -15.64 12.82
C GLY A 23 -17.61 -16.87 11.95
N ASP A 24 -17.13 -16.68 10.72
CA ASP A 24 -16.79 -17.80 9.82
C ASP A 24 -15.29 -18.12 9.84
N GLU A 25 -14.44 -17.08 9.72
CA GLU A 25 -12.99 -17.24 9.71
C GLU A 25 -12.36 -16.57 10.95
N THR A 26 -11.56 -17.34 11.68
CA THR A 26 -10.88 -16.87 12.91
C THR A 26 -9.46 -16.38 12.66
N THR A 27 -8.92 -16.61 11.46
CA THR A 27 -7.53 -16.27 11.11
C THR A 27 -7.53 -15.34 9.90
N ALA A 28 -6.89 -14.18 10.04
CA ALA A 28 -6.63 -13.28 8.93
C ALA A 28 -5.18 -13.46 8.48
N GLN A 29 -4.97 -13.67 7.18
CA GLN A 29 -3.62 -13.74 6.62
C GLN A 29 -3.19 -12.36 6.12
N GLU A 30 -2.00 -11.96 6.54
CA GLU A 30 -1.35 -10.75 6.07
C GLU A 30 -0.62 -11.00 4.74
N MET A 31 -0.60 -9.99 3.87
CA MET A 31 0.15 -9.97 2.63
C MET A 31 1.11 -8.78 2.63
N PHE A 32 2.40 -9.06 2.81
CA PHE A 32 3.48 -8.09 2.68
C PHE A 32 4.48 -8.55 1.62
N PRO A 33 4.91 -7.68 0.68
CA PRO A 33 4.55 -6.27 0.51
C PRO A 33 3.07 -6.04 0.12
N PRO A 34 2.46 -4.90 0.49
CA PRO A 34 1.11 -4.58 0.08
C PRO A 34 1.01 -4.39 -1.44
N ASN A 35 -0.14 -4.72 -2.00
CA ASN A 35 -0.43 -4.44 -3.40
C ASN A 35 -0.36 -2.92 -3.66
N PRO A 36 0.25 -2.45 -4.78
CA PRO A 36 0.29 -1.03 -5.13
C PRO A 36 -1.08 -0.32 -5.08
N SER A 37 -2.17 -1.04 -5.36
CA SER A 37 -3.53 -0.50 -5.26
C SER A 37 -3.90 -0.05 -3.84
N VAL A 38 -3.34 -0.66 -2.79
CA VAL A 38 -3.56 -0.25 -1.39
C VAL A 38 -3.01 1.15 -1.15
N ILE A 39 -1.76 1.39 -1.57
CA ILE A 39 -1.10 2.70 -1.42
C ILE A 39 -1.81 3.75 -2.28
N TYR A 40 -2.16 3.40 -3.53
CA TYR A 40 -2.93 4.28 -4.40
C TYR A 40 -4.28 4.68 -3.79
N GLY A 41 -5.00 3.68 -3.23
CA GLY A 41 -6.27 3.89 -2.55
C GLY A 41 -6.13 4.79 -1.33
N ALA A 42 -5.09 4.58 -0.50
CA ALA A 42 -4.82 5.41 0.67
C ALA A 42 -4.54 6.88 0.30
N ILE A 43 -3.71 7.13 -0.72
CA ILE A 43 -3.43 8.49 -1.22
C ILE A 43 -4.72 9.13 -1.73
N ARG A 44 -5.51 8.39 -2.52
CA ARG A 44 -6.79 8.87 -3.06
C ARG A 44 -7.81 9.17 -1.97
N ALA A 45 -7.84 8.38 -0.91
CA ALA A 45 -8.68 8.63 0.26
C ALA A 45 -8.25 9.89 1.04
N SER A 46 -6.95 10.20 1.11
CA SER A 46 -6.48 11.48 1.67
C SER A 46 -7.01 12.67 0.88
N PHE A 47 -6.91 12.62 -0.46
CA PHE A 47 -7.47 13.67 -1.33
C PHE A 47 -8.98 13.83 -1.20
N PHE A 48 -9.71 12.74 -0.95
CA PHE A 48 -11.15 12.80 -0.66
C PHE A 48 -11.43 13.62 0.60
N ASN A 49 -10.71 13.30 1.68
CA ASN A 49 -10.92 13.86 3.00
C ASN A 49 -10.53 15.33 3.08
N GLU A 50 -9.41 15.73 2.45
CA GLU A 50 -8.92 17.11 2.48
C GLU A 50 -9.79 18.08 1.67
N GLY A 51 -10.45 17.60 0.61
CA GLY A 51 -11.11 18.47 -0.36
C GLY A 51 -12.63 18.56 -0.26
N ASN A 52 -13.29 17.72 0.55
CA ASN A 52 -14.76 17.55 0.54
C ASN A 52 -15.30 17.31 -0.89
N ILE A 53 -14.52 16.59 -1.70
CA ILE A 53 -14.73 16.40 -3.15
C ILE A 53 -15.66 15.21 -3.37
N SER A 54 -16.60 15.30 -4.31
CA SER A 54 -17.49 14.16 -4.63
C SER A 54 -16.71 12.96 -5.21
N LEU A 55 -17.18 11.73 -4.98
CA LEU A 55 -16.52 10.50 -5.48
C LEU A 55 -16.26 10.53 -7.00
N ALA A 56 -17.16 11.14 -7.76
CA ALA A 56 -17.06 11.29 -9.21
C ALA A 56 -15.91 12.23 -9.62
N GLU A 57 -15.68 13.31 -8.88
CA GLU A 57 -14.63 14.29 -9.16
C GLU A 57 -13.24 13.78 -8.79
N ILE A 58 -13.13 12.97 -7.74
CA ILE A 58 -11.82 12.41 -7.33
C ILE A 58 -11.24 11.57 -8.45
N ARG A 59 -12.07 10.79 -9.15
CA ARG A 59 -11.62 9.95 -10.27
C ARG A 59 -10.90 10.80 -11.32
N LYS A 60 -11.51 11.92 -11.71
CA LYS A 60 -10.93 12.87 -12.67
C LYS A 60 -9.65 13.53 -12.13
N LYS A 61 -9.63 13.92 -10.85
CA LYS A 61 -8.46 14.56 -10.25
C LYS A 61 -7.26 13.61 -10.07
N THR A 62 -7.50 12.34 -9.78
CA THR A 62 -6.45 11.32 -9.60
C THR A 62 -6.08 10.56 -10.87
N GLU A 63 -6.68 10.84 -12.03
CA GLU A 63 -6.35 10.16 -13.30
C GLU A 63 -4.86 10.25 -13.68
N LYS A 64 -4.21 11.36 -13.32
CA LYS A 64 -2.78 11.58 -13.60
C LYS A 64 -1.86 11.07 -12.48
N LEU A 65 -2.41 10.57 -11.38
CA LEU A 65 -1.61 10.03 -10.29
C LEU A 65 -1.00 8.70 -10.73
N LYS A 66 0.32 8.66 -10.81
CA LYS A 66 1.07 7.44 -11.17
C LYS A 66 2.08 7.13 -10.07
N ILE A 67 2.03 5.92 -9.56
CA ILE A 67 3.05 5.39 -8.65
C ILE A 67 4.09 4.70 -9.52
N GLU A 68 5.30 5.25 -9.58
CA GLU A 68 6.39 4.69 -10.40
C GLU A 68 7.08 3.51 -9.73
N SER A 69 7.33 3.62 -8.43
CA SER A 69 8.04 2.60 -7.67
C SER A 69 7.72 2.71 -6.18
N ILE A 70 7.81 1.58 -5.48
CA ILE A 70 7.60 1.46 -4.04
C ILE A 70 8.87 0.88 -3.44
N TYR A 71 9.37 1.53 -2.40
CA TYR A 71 10.58 1.13 -1.70
C TYR A 71 10.29 1.02 -0.20
N TYR A 72 10.98 0.10 0.47
CA TYR A 72 10.84 -0.08 1.91
C TYR A 72 12.10 0.42 2.62
N LYS A 73 11.93 0.99 3.81
CA LYS A 73 13.04 1.48 4.63
C LYS A 73 12.99 0.80 5.98
N LYS A 74 14.12 0.26 6.43
CA LYS A 74 14.22 -0.40 7.74
C LYS A 74 14.83 0.56 8.76
N GLY A 75 13.98 1.21 9.55
CA GLY A 75 14.38 2.17 10.58
C GLY A 75 15.09 3.40 9.98
N ASN A 76 16.12 3.89 10.66
CA ASN A 76 16.91 5.05 10.22
C ASN A 76 18.10 4.69 9.31
N LYS A 77 18.17 3.46 8.79
CA LYS A 77 19.24 3.07 7.88
C LYS A 77 19.08 3.80 6.54
N ALA A 78 20.20 4.26 5.98
CA ALA A 78 20.24 5.04 4.73
C ALA A 78 19.95 4.24 3.45
N GLY A 79 19.46 2.99 3.57
CA GLY A 79 19.25 2.08 2.43
C GLY A 79 17.78 1.77 2.19
N PHE A 80 17.42 1.65 0.90
CA PHE A 80 16.13 1.15 0.46
C PHE A 80 16.17 -0.36 0.27
N LEU A 81 15.11 -1.03 0.68
CA LEU A 81 14.85 -2.45 0.50
C LEU A 81 13.83 -2.61 -0.62
N ILE A 82 14.11 -3.55 -1.52
CA ILE A 82 13.24 -3.97 -2.60
C ILE A 82 13.00 -5.48 -2.46
N PRO A 83 11.84 -6.00 -2.90
CA PRO A 83 11.64 -7.44 -2.96
C PRO A 83 12.73 -8.06 -3.85
N LEU A 84 13.29 -9.16 -3.38
CA LEU A 84 14.31 -9.89 -4.13
C LEU A 84 13.66 -10.45 -5.42
N PRO A 85 14.26 -10.21 -6.60
CA PRO A 85 13.79 -10.83 -7.84
C PRO A 85 13.73 -12.36 -7.70
N ALA A 86 12.61 -12.95 -8.09
CA ALA A 86 12.37 -14.38 -7.98
C ALA A 86 13.39 -15.22 -8.78
N ASP A 87 13.97 -14.63 -9.83
CA ASP A 87 14.96 -15.30 -10.68
C ASP A 87 16.29 -15.58 -9.97
N ILE A 88 16.60 -14.84 -8.89
CA ILE A 88 17.92 -14.88 -8.23
C ILE A 88 17.96 -15.95 -7.13
N CYS A 89 16.82 -16.31 -6.53
CA CYS A 89 16.76 -17.25 -5.42
C CYS A 89 15.55 -18.17 -5.51
N LYS A 90 15.79 -19.49 -5.39
CA LYS A 90 14.73 -20.45 -5.10
C LYS A 90 14.33 -20.29 -3.63
N ILE A 91 13.10 -19.87 -3.40
CA ILE A 91 12.46 -19.98 -2.08
C ILE A 91 12.32 -21.48 -1.81
N LYS A 92 12.98 -21.98 -0.76
CA LYS A 92 12.85 -23.37 -0.32
C LYS A 92 11.50 -23.61 0.34
#